data_AF-A0A1C3H206-F1
#
_entry.id   AF-A0A1C3H206-F1
#
_cell.length_a   1.000
_cell.length_b   1.000
_cell.length_c   1.000
_cell.angle_alpha   90.00
_cell.angle_beta   90.00
_cell.angle_gamma   90.00
#
_symmetry.space_group_name_H-M   'P 1'
#
loop_
_entity.id
_entity.type
_entity.pdbx_description
1 polymer ?
#
loop_
_entity_poly.entity_id
_entity_poly.type
_entity_poly.pdbx_seq_one_letter_code
_entity_poly.pdbx_strand_id
1 'polypeptide(L)'
;MRLPHSVRDIVADLQQYALPLCDLFTDKAAAVAHLRQHGSALNPLLDNKNLYTGLFYYAFCCGGREAARNFLSHHIRACGYRRRYADLYAALASGQPEASINSDFIGADELRFAYAQGIRFDF
;
A
#
# COMPACT_ATOMS: atom_id res chain seq x y z
N MET A 1 -4.88 0.34 -41.33
CA MET A 1 -4.25 0.27 -39.99
C MET A 1 -5.17 -0.57 -39.09
N ARG A 2 -4.79 -1.79 -38.70
CA ARG A 2 -5.55 -2.57 -37.70
C ARG A 2 -5.04 -2.16 -36.31
N LEU A 3 -5.94 -1.78 -35.42
CA LEU A 3 -5.58 -1.56 -34.02
C LEU A 3 -5.11 -2.89 -33.41
N PRO A 4 -4.12 -2.89 -32.52
CA PRO A 4 -3.57 -4.11 -31.91
C PRO A 4 -4.57 -4.86 -31.04
N HIS A 5 -5.66 -4.20 -30.62
CA HIS A 5 -6.75 -4.78 -29.83
C HIS A 5 -8.10 -4.46 -30.47
N SER A 6 -9.02 -5.42 -30.44
CA SER A 6 -10.41 -5.15 -30.78
C SER A 6 -11.13 -4.48 -29.61
N VAL A 7 -12.22 -3.76 -29.88
CA VAL A 7 -13.09 -3.21 -28.82
C VAL A 7 -13.53 -4.30 -27.84
N ARG A 8 -13.78 -5.51 -28.36
CA ARG A 8 -14.18 -6.67 -27.54
C ARG A 8 -13.08 -7.06 -26.55
N ASP A 9 -11.83 -7.09 -26.99
CA ASP A 9 -10.71 -7.47 -26.12
C ASP A 9 -10.47 -6.41 -25.05
N ILE A 10 -10.56 -5.12 -25.42
CA ILE A 10 -10.47 -4.01 -24.47
C ILE A 10 -11.57 -4.11 -23.40
N VAL A 11 -12.81 -4.38 -23.81
CA VAL A 11 -13.94 -4.53 -22.86
C VAL A 11 -13.72 -5.74 -21.95
N ALA A 12 -13.23 -6.86 -22.48
CA ALA A 12 -12.92 -8.04 -21.68
C ALA A 12 -11.84 -7.76 -20.64
N ASP A 13 -10.76 -7.05 -21.02
CA ASP A 13 -9.69 -6.68 -20.09
C ASP A 13 -10.19 -5.73 -18.98
N LEU A 14 -11.01 -4.74 -19.33
CA LEU A 14 -11.61 -3.83 -18.34
C LEU A 14 -12.53 -4.56 -17.36
N GLN A 15 -13.35 -5.48 -17.87
CA GLN A 15 -14.23 -6.31 -17.04
C GLN A 15 -13.44 -7.25 -16.12
N GLN A 16 -12.33 -7.79 -16.59
CA GLN A 16 -11.53 -8.74 -15.83
C GLN A 16 -10.64 -8.07 -14.78
N TYR A 17 -10.05 -6.91 -15.09
CA TYR A 17 -8.97 -6.36 -14.27
C TYR A 17 -9.28 -5.02 -13.60
N ALA A 18 -10.19 -4.21 -14.15
CA ALA A 18 -10.49 -2.88 -13.64
C ALA A 18 -11.80 -2.85 -12.84
N LEU A 19 -12.91 -3.40 -13.38
CA LEU A 19 -14.21 -3.36 -12.71
C LEU A 19 -14.22 -3.98 -11.31
N PRO A 20 -13.60 -5.16 -11.06
CA PRO A 20 -13.59 -5.75 -9.72
C PRO A 20 -12.91 -4.85 -8.68
N LEU A 21 -11.95 -4.02 -9.10
CA LEU A 21 -11.32 -3.04 -8.22
C LEU A 21 -12.29 -1.92 -7.88
N CYS A 22 -12.99 -1.38 -8.87
CA CYS A 22 -14.03 -0.38 -8.63
C CYS A 22 -15.09 -0.91 -7.66
N ASP A 23 -15.57 -2.14 -7.89
CA ASP A 23 -16.59 -2.78 -7.06
C ASP A 23 -16.11 -3.02 -5.63
N LEU A 24 -14.86 -3.46 -5.44
CA LEU A 24 -14.28 -3.66 -4.11
C LEU A 24 -14.40 -2.42 -3.22
N PHE A 25 -14.17 -1.23 -3.77
CA PHE A 25 -14.21 0.02 -3.01
C PHE A 25 -15.61 0.60 -2.83
N THR A 26 -16.67 -0.04 -3.38
CA THR A 26 -18.06 0.32 -3.06
C THR A 26 -18.48 -0.14 -1.67
N ASP A 27 -17.87 -1.21 -1.15
CA ASP A 27 -18.03 -1.69 0.22
C ASP A 27 -16.75 -1.41 1.02
N LYS A 28 -16.85 -0.44 1.93
CA LYS A 28 -15.76 -0.03 2.81
C LYS A 28 -15.22 -1.17 3.67
N ALA A 29 -16.09 -2.04 4.21
CA ALA A 29 -15.66 -3.12 5.08
C ALA A 29 -14.91 -4.20 4.28
N ALA A 30 -15.42 -4.54 3.09
CA ALA A 30 -14.75 -5.46 2.18
C ALA A 30 -13.39 -4.91 1.72
N ALA A 31 -13.32 -3.63 1.35
CA ALA A 31 -12.07 -2.98 0.96
C ALA A 31 -11.03 -3.02 2.08
N VAL A 32 -11.42 -2.65 3.32
CA VAL A 32 -10.51 -2.72 4.48
C VAL A 32 -10.06 -4.16 4.74
N ALA A 33 -10.97 -5.13 4.68
CA ALA A 33 -10.62 -6.55 4.89
C ALA A 33 -9.60 -7.03 3.85
N HIS A 34 -9.78 -6.65 2.57
CA HIS A 34 -8.85 -6.96 1.50
C HIS A 34 -7.47 -6.32 1.73
N LEU A 35 -7.42 -5.01 2.00
CA LEU A 35 -6.17 -4.28 2.25
C LEU A 35 -5.40 -4.81 3.46
N ARG A 36 -6.11 -5.29 4.49
CA ARG A 36 -5.49 -5.97 5.65
C ARG A 36 -4.77 -7.25 5.27
N GLN A 37 -5.33 -8.03 4.35
CA GLN A 37 -4.82 -9.35 3.98
C GLN A 37 -3.73 -9.26 2.90
N HIS A 38 -3.86 -8.32 1.97
CA HIS A 38 -3.05 -8.27 0.74
C HIS A 38 -2.20 -7.00 0.61
N GLY A 39 -2.28 -6.07 1.57
CA GLY A 39 -1.59 -4.79 1.48
C GLY A 39 -2.01 -3.99 0.25
N SER A 40 -1.03 -3.46 -0.50
CA SER A 40 -1.26 -2.71 -1.74
C SER A 40 -1.44 -3.58 -2.98
N ALA A 41 -1.43 -4.91 -2.84
CA ALA A 41 -1.59 -5.83 -3.97
C ALA A 41 -3.07 -5.99 -4.33
N LEU A 42 -3.58 -5.08 -5.15
CA LEU A 42 -4.97 -5.12 -5.64
C LEU A 42 -5.16 -6.11 -6.80
N ASN A 43 -4.16 -6.18 -7.67
CA ASN A 43 -4.13 -7.06 -8.83
C ASN A 43 -2.66 -7.44 -9.12
N PRO A 44 -2.33 -8.72 -9.35
CA PRO A 44 -0.97 -9.15 -9.69
C PRO A 44 -0.35 -8.47 -10.92
N LEU A 45 -1.17 -7.96 -11.83
CA LEU A 45 -0.75 -7.36 -13.10
C LEU A 45 -0.64 -5.83 -13.05
N LEU A 46 -1.01 -5.19 -11.95
CA LEU A 46 -0.96 -3.73 -11.81
C LEU A 46 0.21 -3.30 -10.94
N ASP A 47 1.03 -2.38 -11.45
CA ASP A 47 2.02 -1.67 -10.64
C ASP A 47 1.31 -0.61 -9.78
N ASN A 48 0.89 -1.02 -8.58
CA ASN A 48 0.05 -0.21 -7.70
C ASN A 48 0.83 0.87 -6.92
N LYS A 49 2.07 1.19 -7.30
CA LYS A 49 2.90 2.17 -6.57
C LYS A 49 2.23 3.54 -6.46
N ASN A 50 1.54 3.98 -7.51
CA ASN A 50 0.83 5.26 -7.51
C ASN A 50 -0.38 5.28 -6.56
N LEU A 51 -0.93 4.11 -6.24
CA LEU A 51 -2.08 3.98 -5.33
C LEU A 51 -1.65 3.71 -3.89
N TYR A 52 -0.41 3.29 -3.67
CA TYR A 52 0.10 2.83 -2.38
C TYR A 52 -0.26 3.79 -1.24
N THR A 53 0.10 5.06 -1.38
CA THR A 53 -0.14 6.10 -0.37
C THR A 53 -1.63 6.26 -0.07
N GLY A 54 -2.46 6.34 -1.11
CA GLY A 54 -3.91 6.44 -0.96
C GLY A 54 -4.50 5.22 -0.23
N LEU A 55 -4.04 4.01 -0.56
CA LEU A 55 -4.52 2.77 0.04
C LEU A 55 -4.10 2.63 1.51
N PHE A 56 -2.89 3.07 1.86
CA PHE A 56 -2.44 3.11 3.25
C PHE A 56 -3.35 4.01 4.10
N TYR A 57 -3.58 5.25 3.65
CA TYR A 57 -4.44 6.18 4.37
C TYR A 57 -5.90 5.73 4.37
N TYR A 58 -6.37 5.09 3.31
CA TYR A 58 -7.70 4.46 3.30
C TYR A 58 -7.80 3.38 4.38
N ALA A 59 -6.84 2.45 4.46
CA ALA A 59 -6.80 1.41 5.48
C ALA A 59 -6.76 2.01 6.89
N PHE A 60 -5.98 3.07 7.11
CA PHE A 60 -5.94 3.77 8.39
C PHE A 60 -7.26 4.45 8.75
N CYS A 61 -7.82 5.26 7.85
CA CYS A 61 -9.02 6.05 8.12
C CYS A 61 -10.27 5.18 8.25
N CYS A 62 -10.37 4.10 7.47
CA CYS A 62 -11.56 3.25 7.44
C CYS A 62 -11.44 1.99 8.33
N GLY A 63 -10.22 1.50 8.58
CA GLY A 63 -9.96 0.29 9.34
C GLY A 63 -9.14 0.50 10.62
N GLY A 64 -8.69 1.72 10.90
CA GLY A 64 -7.92 2.07 12.08
C GLY A 64 -6.46 1.61 12.06
N ARG A 65 -5.80 1.78 13.22
CA ARG A 65 -4.36 1.48 13.40
C ARG A 65 -3.99 0.04 13.07
N GLU A 66 -4.85 -0.93 13.41
CA GLU A 66 -4.60 -2.34 13.14
C GLU A 66 -4.60 -2.63 11.64
N ALA A 67 -5.56 -2.04 10.89
CA ALA A 67 -5.61 -2.22 9.44
C ALA A 67 -4.40 -1.60 8.75
N ALA A 68 -4.01 -0.38 9.15
CA ALA A 68 -2.80 0.27 8.65
C ALA A 68 -1.53 -0.53 8.98
N ARG A 69 -1.43 -1.11 10.19
CA ARG A 69 -0.31 -1.98 10.58
C ARG A 69 -0.22 -3.21 9.67
N ASN A 70 -1.34 -3.89 9.45
CA ASN A 70 -1.37 -5.10 8.63
C ASN A 70 -1.03 -4.79 7.17
N PHE A 71 -1.61 -3.73 6.61
CA PHE A 71 -1.29 -3.25 5.27
C PHE A 71 0.22 -2.98 5.10
N LEU A 72 0.79 -2.17 6.00
CA LEU A 72 2.20 -1.78 5.92
C LEU A 72 3.12 -2.97 6.15
N SER A 73 2.77 -3.87 7.07
CA SER A 73 3.52 -5.11 7.32
C SER A 73 3.55 -6.02 6.10
N HIS A 74 2.42 -6.15 5.39
CA HIS A 74 2.36 -6.92 4.15
C HIS A 74 3.26 -6.29 3.08
N HIS A 75 3.20 -4.97 2.90
CA HIS A 75 4.07 -4.28 1.95
C HIS A 75 5.55 -4.45 2.29
N ILE A 76 5.94 -4.26 3.55
CA ILE A 76 7.33 -4.43 4.02
C ILE A 76 7.85 -5.84 3.71
N ARG A 77 7.03 -6.87 3.91
CA ARG A 77 7.39 -8.28 3.63
C ARG A 77 7.54 -8.56 2.14
N ALA A 78 6.72 -7.91 1.31
CA ALA A 78 6.70 -8.13 -0.14
C ALA A 78 7.73 -7.27 -0.90
N CYS A 79 8.12 -6.11 -0.35
CA CYS A 79 9.01 -5.16 -1.04
C CYS A 79 10.50 -5.47 -0.80
N GLY A 80 11.35 -5.08 -1.76
CA GLY A 80 12.81 -5.19 -1.63
C GLY A 80 13.46 -4.20 -0.65
N TYR A 81 12.67 -3.32 -0.02
CA TYR A 81 13.16 -2.24 0.84
C TYR A 81 13.14 -2.58 2.34
N ARG A 82 12.88 -3.84 2.74
CA ARG A 82 12.72 -4.24 4.16
C ARG A 82 13.81 -3.69 5.08
N ARG A 83 15.08 -3.75 4.65
CA ARG A 83 16.20 -3.20 5.43
C ARG A 83 16.08 -1.69 5.65
N ARG A 84 15.71 -0.93 4.61
CA ARG A 84 15.52 0.53 4.71
C ARG A 84 14.38 0.91 5.65
N TYR A 85 13.31 0.11 5.69
CA TYR A 85 12.26 0.29 6.68
C TYR A 85 12.75 0.05 8.10
N ALA A 86 13.53 -1.01 8.33
CA ALA A 86 14.11 -1.30 9.64
C ALA A 86 15.06 -0.18 10.10
N ASP A 87 15.92 0.30 9.20
CA ASP A 87 16.85 1.40 9.47
C ASP A 87 16.09 2.71 9.81
N LEU A 88 15.06 3.06 9.02
CA LEU A 88 14.18 4.21 9.28
C LEU A 88 13.46 4.07 10.63
N TYR A 89 12.92 2.90 10.95
CA TYR A 89 12.24 2.67 12.23
C TYR A 89 13.18 2.79 13.43
N ALA A 90 14.41 2.27 13.32
CA ALA A 90 15.44 2.43 14.35
C ALA A 90 15.88 3.90 14.51
N ALA A 91 15.98 4.65 13.41
CA ALA A 91 16.26 6.08 13.45
C ALA A 91 15.14 6.86 14.16
N LEU A 92 13.87 6.55 13.86
CA LEU A 92 12.71 7.14 14.55
C LEU A 92 12.70 6.81 16.05
N ALA A 93 13.07 5.58 16.42
CA ALA A 93 13.15 5.17 17.83
C ALA A 93 14.30 5.84 18.61
N SER A 94 15.38 6.21 17.94
CA SER A 94 16.55 6.87 18.55
C SER A 94 16.46 8.40 18.58
N GLY A 95 15.38 8.99 18.08
CA GLY A 95 15.18 10.44 18.08
C GLY A 95 16.11 11.20 17.12
N GLN A 96 16.61 10.52 16.08
CA GLN A 96 17.41 11.16 15.03
C GLN A 96 16.58 12.23 14.29
N PRO A 97 17.15 13.41 13.96
CA PRO A 97 16.44 14.44 13.20
C PRO A 97 16.00 13.92 11.84
N GLU A 98 14.79 14.26 11.37
CA GLU A 98 14.26 13.77 10.08
C GLU A 98 15.20 14.02 8.89
N ALA A 99 15.98 15.11 8.94
CA ALA A 99 16.96 15.48 7.92
C ALA A 99 18.17 14.52 7.81
N SER A 100 18.44 13.66 8.80
CA SER A 100 19.52 12.64 8.71
C SER A 100 19.05 11.35 8.04
N ILE A 101 17.74 11.17 7.88
CA ILE A 101 17.15 9.92 7.41
C ILE A 101 16.92 10.02 5.91
N ASN A 102 17.97 9.74 5.15
CA ASN A 102 17.95 9.74 3.69
C ASN A 102 17.13 8.53 3.19
N SER A 103 15.81 8.66 3.17
CA SER A 103 14.87 7.57 2.94
C SER A 103 13.84 7.89 1.86
N ASP A 104 14.31 8.26 0.67
CA ASP A 104 13.48 8.33 -0.53
C ASP A 104 13.17 6.90 -1.00
N PHE A 105 12.23 6.25 -0.33
CA PHE A 105 11.65 4.99 -0.79
C PHE A 105 10.15 4.97 -0.53
N ILE A 106 9.43 4.19 -1.35
CA ILE A 106 7.98 4.05 -1.25
C ILE A 106 7.61 3.52 0.12
N GLY A 107 6.77 4.27 0.85
CA GLY A 107 6.31 3.91 2.19
C GLY A 107 7.11 4.48 3.35
N ALA A 108 8.13 5.31 3.09
CA ALA A 108 8.85 6.00 4.15
C ALA A 108 7.95 6.96 4.95
N ASP A 109 7.14 7.77 4.26
CA ASP A 109 6.23 8.74 4.90
C ASP A 109 5.11 8.03 5.65
N GLU A 110 4.61 6.93 5.10
CA GLU A 110 3.61 6.07 5.74
C GLU A 110 4.17 5.40 6.99
N LEU A 111 5.45 5.01 7.01
CA LEU A 111 6.12 4.50 8.21
C LEU A 111 6.28 5.60 9.27
N ARG A 112 6.70 6.81 8.89
CA ARG A 112 6.79 7.97 9.80
C ARG A 112 5.43 8.28 10.41
N PHE A 113 4.40 8.36 9.57
CA PHE A 113 3.03 8.58 10.02
C PHE A 113 2.59 7.47 10.98
N ALA A 114 2.76 6.20 10.60
CA ALA A 114 2.39 5.07 11.45
C ALA A 114 3.09 5.12 12.82
N TYR A 115 4.39 5.43 12.85
CA TYR A 115 5.16 5.60 14.06
C TYR A 115 4.62 6.73 14.95
N ALA A 116 4.31 7.90 14.36
CA ALA A 116 3.72 9.04 15.06
C ALA A 116 2.32 8.71 15.64
N GLN A 117 1.57 7.83 14.98
CA GLN A 117 0.28 7.31 15.47
C GLN A 117 0.41 6.19 16.52
N GLY A 118 1.64 5.88 16.95
CA GLY A 118 1.95 4.84 17.94
C GLY A 118 1.83 3.41 17.39
N ILE A 119 1.80 3.22 16.07
CA ILE A 119 1.82 1.90 15.44
C ILE A 119 3.25 1.35 15.50
N ARG A 120 3.38 0.13 16.03
CA ARG A 120 4.67 -0.53 16.24
C ARG A 120 4.86 -1.70 15.28
N PHE A 121 6.09 -1.88 14.84
CA PHE A 121 6.50 -2.92 13.90
C PHE A 121 7.65 -3.74 14.47
N ASP A 122 7.63 -5.03 14.15
CA ASP A 122 8.70 -5.98 14.46
C ASP A 122 9.39 -6.30 13.12
N PHE A 123 10.64 -5.87 12.96
CA PHE A 123 11.39 -5.91 11.69
C PHE A 123 12.25 -7.16 11.53
#